data_AF-A0A1B8P7D6-F1
#
_entry.id   AF-A0A1B8P7D6-F1
#
_cell.length_a   1.000
_cell.length_b   1.000
_cell.length_c   1.000
_cell.angle_alpha   90.00
_cell.angle_beta   90.00
_cell.angle_gamma   90.00
#
_symmetry.space_group_name_H-M   'P 1'
#
loop_
_entity.id
_entity.type
_entity.pdbx_description
1 polymer ?
#
loop_
_entity_poly.entity_id
_entity_poly.type
_entity_poly.pdbx_seq_one_letter_code
_entity_poly.pdbx_strand_id
1 'polypeptide(L)'
;MLENVLAGQELSEIDAIHLFRVEGADLDALTATADETRRRRVGDDASFVITRNINYTNVCYMGCRFCNFAKRKDDPGAEFFDLEEIVRRAQEAWDRGATEVCIQAACIRTSPDILPDMLKAIKRVLPDMHIHAFSPFEIWFGAHKSRLSYRDFIRDLVDNGLGSMPGTAAEILDTEVRKQLTRDKLTTDQWVEIITTATRRDSPHIDHHVWPYRWPRALGGTYCPAPAISRSVRGFTEFVPLGFVHYKTPCSGTRGRSPGTTRLEHIRMHAVARLMLDGWIDNIQAPG
;
A
#
# COMPACT_ATOMS: atom_id res chain seq x y z
N MET A 1 8.06 -9.08 -27.99
CA MET A 1 7.39 -8.53 -26.78
C MET A 1 8.34 -7.63 -25.99
N LEU A 2 9.43 -8.15 -25.40
CA LEU A 2 10.35 -7.32 -24.60
C LEU A 2 11.03 -6.21 -25.41
N GLU A 3 11.39 -6.46 -26.67
CA GLU A 3 11.90 -5.43 -27.60
C GLU A 3 10.91 -4.27 -27.79
N ASN A 4 9.60 -4.58 -27.84
CA ASN A 4 8.56 -3.56 -27.97
C ASN A 4 8.52 -2.66 -26.73
N VAL A 5 8.72 -3.22 -25.54
CA VAL A 5 8.81 -2.43 -24.30
C VAL A 5 10.01 -1.50 -24.33
N LEU A 6 11.17 -1.98 -24.79
CA LEU A 6 12.36 -1.14 -24.95
C LEU A 6 12.19 -0.05 -26.02
N ALA A 7 11.25 -0.23 -26.96
CA ALA A 7 10.82 0.78 -27.92
C ALA A 7 9.72 1.71 -27.38
N GLY A 8 9.33 1.58 -26.11
CA GLY A 8 8.33 2.43 -25.44
C GLY A 8 6.87 2.00 -25.67
N GLN A 9 6.62 0.79 -26.16
CA GLN A 9 5.26 0.26 -26.28
C GLN A 9 4.77 -0.32 -24.95
N GLU A 10 3.53 0.01 -24.60
CA GLU A 10 2.90 -0.51 -23.39
C GLU A 10 2.54 -2.00 -23.53
N LEU A 11 2.64 -2.73 -22.41
CA LEU A 11 2.21 -4.11 -22.30
C LEU A 11 0.70 -4.21 -22.03
N SER A 12 0.08 -5.23 -22.61
CA SER A 12 -1.30 -5.62 -22.27
C SER A 12 -1.36 -6.48 -21.01
N GLU A 13 -2.55 -6.66 -20.46
CA GLU A 13 -2.77 -7.62 -19.37
C GLU A 13 -2.39 -9.06 -19.77
N ILE A 14 -2.68 -9.44 -21.01
CA ILE A 14 -2.35 -10.78 -21.53
C ILE A 14 -0.82 -10.98 -21.56
N ASP A 15 -0.08 -9.95 -21.95
CA ASP A 15 1.38 -9.97 -21.92
C ASP A 15 1.91 -10.16 -20.50
N ALA A 16 1.35 -9.43 -19.52
CA ALA A 16 1.72 -9.58 -18.11
C ALA A 16 1.49 -11.00 -17.61
N ILE A 17 0.33 -11.60 -17.92
CA ILE A 17 0.01 -12.99 -17.55
C ILE A 17 1.03 -13.97 -18.14
N HIS A 18 1.45 -13.74 -19.38
CA HIS A 18 2.48 -14.55 -20.03
C HIS A 18 3.83 -14.39 -19.34
N LEU A 19 4.25 -13.15 -19.05
CA LEU A 19 5.51 -12.85 -18.35
C LEU A 19 5.61 -13.46 -16.96
N PHE A 20 4.50 -13.62 -16.23
CA PHE A 20 4.52 -14.31 -14.94
C PHE A 20 4.80 -15.82 -15.03
N ARG A 21 4.72 -16.41 -16.22
CA ARG A 21 4.91 -17.85 -16.45
C ARG A 21 6.28 -18.21 -17.01
N VAL A 22 7.09 -17.23 -17.38
CA VAL A 22 8.40 -17.48 -18.00
C VAL A 22 9.40 -18.04 -16.99
N GLU A 23 10.29 -18.90 -17.47
CA GLU A 23 11.32 -19.58 -16.69
C GLU A 23 12.65 -19.61 -17.47
N GLY A 24 13.74 -19.97 -16.79
CA GLY A 24 15.07 -20.09 -17.43
C GLY A 24 15.51 -18.81 -18.14
N ALA A 25 16.01 -18.96 -19.36
CA ALA A 25 16.53 -17.85 -20.17
C ALA A 25 15.50 -16.73 -20.41
N ASP A 26 14.22 -17.05 -20.47
CA ASP A 26 13.17 -16.04 -20.65
C ASP A 26 12.97 -15.19 -19.39
N LEU A 27 13.18 -15.78 -18.20
CA LEU A 27 13.18 -15.04 -16.94
C LEU A 27 14.40 -14.11 -16.85
N ASP A 28 15.56 -14.58 -17.29
CA ASP A 28 16.77 -13.75 -17.35
C ASP A 28 16.55 -12.55 -18.30
N ALA A 29 15.95 -12.79 -19.48
CA ALA A 29 15.60 -11.73 -20.41
C ALA A 29 14.59 -10.73 -19.82
N LEU A 30 13.55 -11.20 -19.11
CA LEU A 30 12.57 -10.37 -18.43
C LEU A 30 13.25 -9.46 -17.38
N THR A 31 14.10 -10.03 -16.53
CA THR A 31 14.77 -9.26 -15.47
C THR A 31 15.77 -8.25 -16.04
N ALA A 32 16.53 -8.62 -17.08
CA ALA A 32 17.44 -7.70 -17.77
C ALA A 32 16.68 -6.54 -18.44
N THR A 33 15.53 -6.83 -19.07
CA THR A 33 14.69 -5.81 -19.68
C THR A 33 14.12 -4.86 -18.63
N ALA A 34 13.64 -5.39 -17.50
CA ALA A 34 13.14 -4.56 -16.40
C ALA A 34 14.24 -3.67 -15.80
N ASP A 35 15.46 -4.19 -15.67
CA ASP A 35 16.60 -3.41 -15.17
C ASP A 35 16.99 -2.28 -16.15
N GLU A 36 17.01 -2.56 -17.45
CA GLU A 36 17.25 -1.55 -18.48
C GLU A 36 16.16 -0.46 -18.46
N THR A 37 14.88 -0.84 -18.38
CA THR A 37 13.77 0.10 -18.23
C THR A 37 13.94 0.94 -16.96
N ARG A 38 14.28 0.33 -15.82
CA ARG A 38 14.57 1.05 -14.57
C ARG A 38 15.69 2.06 -14.78
N ARG A 39 16.82 1.66 -15.38
CA ARG A 39 17.97 2.54 -15.61
C ARG A 39 17.62 3.75 -16.49
N ARG A 40 16.81 3.55 -17.53
CA ARG A 40 16.30 4.63 -18.39
C ARG A 40 15.39 5.61 -17.66
N ARG A 41 14.63 5.15 -16.66
CA ARG A 41 13.66 5.97 -15.91
C ARG A 41 14.30 6.74 -14.76
N VAL A 42 15.10 6.05 -13.94
CA VAL A 42 15.57 6.59 -12.65
C VAL A 42 17.10 6.55 -12.47
N GLY A 43 17.85 6.10 -13.49
CA GLY A 43 19.31 5.99 -13.38
C GLY A 43 19.74 4.86 -12.44
N ASP A 44 20.92 5.01 -11.83
CA ASP A 44 21.57 4.00 -10.98
C ASP A 44 21.46 4.26 -9.47
N ASP A 45 20.92 5.42 -9.09
CA ASP A 45 20.72 5.77 -7.69
C ASP A 45 19.51 5.02 -7.10
N ALA A 46 19.65 4.56 -5.86
CA ALA A 46 18.56 3.99 -5.07
C ALA A 46 18.21 4.93 -3.92
N SER A 47 17.00 5.47 -3.91
CA SER A 47 16.48 6.30 -2.82
C SER A 47 15.94 5.44 -1.67
N PHE A 48 16.01 5.95 -0.45
CA PHE A 48 15.40 5.34 0.73
C PHE A 48 14.86 6.43 1.67
N VAL A 49 13.89 6.06 2.49
CA VAL A 49 13.36 6.90 3.57
C VAL A 49 13.61 6.18 4.90
N ILE A 50 14.18 6.90 5.87
CA ILE A 50 14.24 6.40 7.24
C ILE A 50 12.88 6.71 7.88
N THR A 51 12.02 5.70 7.92
CA THR A 51 10.65 5.80 8.44
C THR A 51 10.45 4.91 9.66
N ARG A 52 9.60 5.35 10.60
CA ARG A 52 9.11 4.48 11.69
C ARG A 52 7.64 4.19 11.52
N ASN A 53 7.31 2.90 11.41
CA ASN A 53 5.93 2.44 11.51
C ASN A 53 5.43 2.58 12.96
N ILE A 54 4.36 3.34 13.15
CA ILE A 54 3.61 3.50 14.40
C ILE A 54 2.21 2.93 14.16
N ASN A 55 2.07 1.64 14.44
CA ASN A 55 0.76 0.99 14.42
C ASN A 55 0.03 1.29 15.73
N TYR A 56 -0.77 2.35 15.78
CA TYR A 56 -1.34 2.86 17.04
C TYR A 56 -2.36 1.91 17.67
N THR A 57 -2.91 0.96 16.91
CA THR A 57 -3.62 -0.18 17.48
C THR A 57 -3.57 -1.40 16.57
N ASN A 58 -3.51 -2.58 17.17
CA ASN A 58 -3.68 -3.86 16.49
C ASN A 58 -5.09 -4.47 16.70
N VAL A 59 -5.96 -3.78 17.44
CA VAL A 59 -7.33 -4.23 17.72
C VAL A 59 -8.18 -4.07 16.46
N CYS A 60 -8.81 -5.16 16.03
CA CYS A 60 -9.49 -5.26 14.74
C CYS A 60 -10.85 -5.94 14.87
N TYR A 61 -11.89 -5.36 14.28
CA TYR A 61 -13.21 -6.01 14.20
C TYR A 61 -13.42 -6.84 12.92
N MET A 62 -12.51 -6.73 11.96
CA MET A 62 -12.69 -7.30 10.60
C MET A 62 -12.36 -8.78 10.49
N GLY A 63 -11.35 -9.26 11.22
CA GLY A 63 -10.95 -10.67 11.23
C GLY A 63 -10.47 -11.21 9.88
N CYS A 64 -9.60 -10.49 9.17
CA CYS A 64 -9.07 -10.92 7.87
C CYS A 64 -8.30 -12.25 7.99
N ARG A 65 -8.59 -13.23 7.12
CA ARG A 65 -8.02 -14.59 7.23
C ARG A 65 -6.52 -14.67 6.97
N PHE A 66 -5.97 -13.71 6.25
CA PHE A 66 -4.55 -13.62 5.87
C PHE A 66 -3.74 -12.69 6.78
N CYS A 67 -4.37 -12.02 7.75
CA CYS A 67 -3.70 -11.04 8.58
C CYS A 67 -3.12 -11.73 9.83
N ASN A 68 -1.84 -11.47 10.13
CA ASN A 68 -1.17 -11.93 11.35
C ASN A 68 -1.01 -10.81 12.40
N PHE A 69 -1.48 -9.60 12.09
CA PHE A 69 -1.37 -8.41 12.94
C PHE A 69 -2.61 -8.22 13.83
N ALA A 70 -3.80 -8.48 13.29
CA ALA A 70 -5.07 -8.22 13.95
C ALA A 70 -5.28 -9.05 15.23
N LYS A 71 -5.74 -8.37 16.27
CA LYS A 71 -6.16 -8.94 17.56
C LYS A 71 -7.60 -8.56 17.85
N ARG A 72 -8.33 -9.41 18.59
CA ARG A 72 -9.58 -8.98 19.25
C ARG A 72 -9.22 -8.12 20.45
N LYS A 73 -10.17 -7.28 20.89
CA LYS A 73 -9.96 -6.33 21.99
C LYS A 73 -9.44 -7.00 23.27
N ASP A 74 -9.94 -8.20 23.56
CA ASP A 74 -9.61 -8.93 24.78
C ASP A 74 -8.51 -9.99 24.57
N ASP A 75 -7.92 -10.06 23.37
CA ASP A 75 -6.83 -11.01 23.11
C ASP A 75 -5.53 -10.54 23.80
N PRO A 76 -4.70 -11.48 24.30
CA PRO A 76 -3.37 -11.14 24.76
C PRO A 76 -2.53 -10.45 23.66
N GLY A 77 -1.93 -9.33 24.04
CA GLY A 77 -1.16 -8.47 23.13
C GLY A 77 -2.02 -7.52 22.30
N ALA A 78 -3.31 -7.34 22.62
CA ALA A 78 -4.09 -6.23 22.11
C ALA A 78 -3.50 -4.90 22.59
N GLU A 79 -3.19 -4.00 21.66
CA GLU A 79 -2.55 -2.71 21.94
C GLU A 79 -3.41 -1.56 21.41
N PHE A 80 -3.44 -0.47 22.17
CA PHE A 80 -3.99 0.81 21.76
C PHE A 80 -3.15 1.90 22.41
N PHE A 81 -2.41 2.66 21.59
CA PHE A 81 -1.56 3.74 22.07
C PHE A 81 -2.37 5.02 22.26
N ASP A 82 -2.07 5.73 23.34
CA ASP A 82 -2.51 7.11 23.51
C ASP A 82 -1.62 8.07 22.70
N LEU A 83 -2.01 9.35 22.68
CA LEU A 83 -1.28 10.38 21.94
C LEU A 83 0.14 10.57 22.47
N GLU A 84 0.37 10.40 23.78
CA GLU A 84 1.68 10.56 24.39
C GLU A 84 2.65 9.51 23.90
N GLU A 85 2.23 8.23 23.86
CA GLU A 85 3.04 7.13 23.34
C GLU A 85 3.32 7.28 21.83
N ILE A 86 2.34 7.76 21.05
CA ILE A 86 2.52 8.04 19.62
C ILE A 86 3.58 9.11 19.40
N VAL A 87 3.48 10.23 20.11
CA VAL A 87 4.46 11.34 20.03
C VAL A 87 5.83 10.88 20.51
N ARG A 88 5.91 10.12 21.61
CA ARG A 88 7.16 9.58 22.14
C ARG A 88 7.87 8.71 21.12
N ARG A 89 7.15 7.81 20.43
CA ARG A 89 7.71 6.97 19.36
C ARG A 89 8.16 7.76 18.14
N ALA A 90 7.44 8.82 17.79
CA ALA A 90 7.83 9.72 16.71
C ALA A 90 9.12 10.48 17.08
N GLN A 91 9.23 10.97 18.32
CA GLN A 91 10.45 11.62 18.83
C GLN A 91 11.64 10.67 18.81
N GLU A 92 11.47 9.44 19.31
CA GLU A 92 12.53 8.43 19.25
C GLU A 92 12.99 8.14 17.81
N ALA A 93 12.08 8.20 16.83
CA ALA A 93 12.44 8.02 15.43
C ALA A 93 13.25 9.22 14.91
N TRP A 94 12.77 10.43 15.20
CA TRP A 94 13.43 11.68 14.84
C TRP A 94 14.85 11.77 15.39
N ASP A 95 15.03 11.43 16.67
CA ASP A 95 16.34 11.43 17.35
C ASP A 95 17.32 10.42 16.73
N ARG A 96 16.80 9.43 15.99
CA ARG A 96 17.57 8.42 15.24
C ARG A 96 17.74 8.77 13.76
N GLY A 97 17.34 9.97 13.34
CA GLY A 97 17.48 10.46 11.97
C GLY A 97 16.32 10.10 11.03
N ALA A 98 15.18 9.63 11.56
CA ALA A 98 13.99 9.43 10.74
C ALA A 98 13.42 10.77 10.27
N THR A 99 13.09 10.85 8.98
CA THR A 99 12.42 12.02 8.37
C THR A 99 10.91 11.82 8.21
N GLU A 100 10.44 10.59 8.43
CA GLU A 100 9.05 10.19 8.27
C GLU A 100 8.58 9.28 9.41
N VAL A 101 7.31 9.41 9.77
CA VAL A 101 6.56 8.37 10.50
C VAL A 101 5.42 7.85 9.66
N CYS A 102 5.26 6.53 9.64
CA CYS A 102 4.14 5.85 9.01
C CYS A 102 3.09 5.46 10.05
N ILE A 103 1.92 6.10 10.06
CA ILE A 103 0.88 5.87 11.10
C ILE A 103 -0.29 5.11 10.49
N GLN A 104 -0.55 3.94 11.04
CA GLN A 104 -1.63 3.06 10.58
C GLN A 104 -2.28 2.35 11.75
N ALA A 105 -3.43 1.74 11.52
CA ALA A 105 -4.05 0.85 12.48
C ALA A 105 -4.68 -0.37 11.83
N ALA A 106 -4.97 -1.33 12.70
CA ALA A 106 -6.03 -2.29 12.43
C ALA A 106 -7.38 -1.58 12.30
N CYS A 107 -8.34 -2.27 11.67
CA CYS A 107 -9.69 -1.75 11.46
C CYS A 107 -10.45 -1.70 12.80
N ILE A 108 -10.33 -0.60 13.54
CA ILE A 108 -11.04 -0.32 14.78
C ILE A 108 -12.18 0.67 14.55
N ARG A 109 -13.19 0.66 15.44
CA ARG A 109 -14.23 1.69 15.48
C ARG A 109 -13.90 2.71 16.58
N THR A 110 -13.15 3.75 16.23
CA THR A 110 -12.81 4.87 17.13
C THR A 110 -13.59 6.14 16.79
N SER A 111 -13.45 7.18 17.62
CA SER A 111 -13.88 8.52 17.23
C SER A 111 -13.09 8.96 15.98
N PRO A 112 -13.71 9.60 14.97
CA PRO A 112 -12.97 10.14 13.84
C PRO A 112 -11.97 11.24 14.24
N ASP A 113 -12.17 11.91 15.38
CA ASP A 113 -11.31 13.00 15.86
C ASP A 113 -9.90 12.54 16.23
N ILE A 114 -9.72 11.23 16.52
CA ILE A 114 -8.40 10.70 16.88
C ILE A 114 -7.38 10.87 15.76
N LEU A 115 -7.81 10.84 14.50
CA LEU A 115 -6.92 11.00 13.35
C LEU A 115 -6.27 12.39 13.32
N PRO A 116 -7.02 13.51 13.24
CA PRO A 116 -6.42 14.84 13.29
C PRO A 116 -5.74 15.14 14.63
N ASP A 117 -6.20 14.57 15.75
CA ASP A 117 -5.54 14.75 17.05
C ASP A 117 -4.13 14.14 17.09
N MET A 118 -3.93 12.96 16.49
CA MET A 118 -2.60 12.36 16.32
C MET A 118 -1.66 13.26 15.50
N LEU A 119 -2.16 13.80 14.38
CA LEU A 119 -1.37 14.69 13.53
C LEU A 119 -0.93 15.96 14.27
N LYS A 120 -1.88 16.64 14.93
CA LYS A 120 -1.61 17.84 15.74
C LYS A 120 -0.63 17.56 16.87
N ALA A 121 -0.78 16.43 17.55
CA ALA A 121 0.08 16.06 18.66
C ALA A 121 1.54 15.89 18.20
N ILE A 122 1.76 15.20 17.07
CA ILE A 122 3.09 15.03 16.48
C ILE A 122 3.64 16.38 16.01
N LYS A 123 2.88 17.14 15.20
CA LYS A 123 3.34 18.42 14.64
C LYS A 123 3.65 19.49 15.71
N ARG A 124 3.02 19.41 16.88
CA ARG A 124 3.34 20.30 18.01
C ARG A 124 4.75 20.10 18.55
N VAL A 125 5.25 18.87 18.54
CA VAL A 125 6.58 18.51 19.07
C VAL A 125 7.62 18.43 17.94
N LEU A 126 7.22 17.92 16.79
CA LEU A 126 8.04 17.66 15.62
C LEU A 126 7.42 18.32 14.37
N PRO A 127 7.50 19.65 14.22
CA PRO A 127 6.85 20.37 13.12
C PRO A 127 7.34 19.90 11.73
N ASP A 128 8.62 19.54 11.63
CA ASP A 128 9.27 19.16 10.37
C ASP A 128 9.13 17.66 10.04
N MET A 129 8.60 16.83 10.95
CA MET A 129 8.40 15.40 10.69
C MET A 129 7.36 15.19 9.59
N HIS A 130 7.71 14.45 8.53
CA HIS A 130 6.72 14.04 7.53
C HIS A 130 5.81 12.97 8.12
N ILE A 131 4.50 13.16 7.97
CA ILE A 131 3.51 12.22 8.48
C ILE A 131 2.87 11.49 7.29
N HIS A 132 3.29 10.24 7.09
CA HIS A 132 2.70 9.31 6.13
C HIS A 132 1.63 8.49 6.85
N ALA A 133 0.35 8.83 6.72
CA ALA A 133 -0.64 8.25 7.63
C ALA A 133 -1.96 7.90 6.96
N PHE A 134 -2.63 6.95 7.61
CA PHE A 134 -4.01 6.53 7.39
C PHE A 134 -4.24 5.82 6.07
N SER A 135 -4.55 4.53 6.17
CA SER A 135 -5.00 3.73 5.04
C SER A 135 -6.31 4.26 4.48
N PRO A 136 -6.66 3.90 3.23
CA PRO A 136 -7.96 4.20 2.65
C PRO A 136 -9.12 3.65 3.48
N PHE A 137 -8.90 2.60 4.28
CA PHE A 137 -9.92 2.14 5.22
C PHE A 137 -10.17 3.14 6.35
N GLU A 138 -9.13 3.73 6.92
CA GLU A 138 -9.23 4.76 7.95
C GLU A 138 -9.90 6.03 7.40
N ILE A 139 -9.58 6.42 6.16
CA ILE A 139 -10.26 7.53 5.47
C ILE A 139 -11.74 7.22 5.22
N TRP A 140 -12.05 6.03 4.72
CA TRP A 140 -13.42 5.57 4.49
C TRP A 140 -14.24 5.62 5.79
N PHE A 141 -13.70 5.06 6.86
CA PHE A 141 -14.36 4.99 8.14
C PHE A 141 -14.52 6.39 8.78
N GLY A 142 -13.46 7.19 8.77
CA GLY A 142 -13.45 8.54 9.33
C GLY A 142 -14.44 9.47 8.62
N ALA A 143 -14.39 9.53 7.29
CA ALA A 143 -15.31 10.34 6.49
C ALA A 143 -16.79 9.93 6.73
N HIS A 144 -17.07 8.62 6.79
CA HIS A 144 -18.42 8.12 7.08
C HIS A 144 -18.90 8.52 8.48
N LYS A 145 -18.03 8.42 9.50
CA LYS A 145 -18.36 8.80 10.87
C LYS A 145 -18.55 10.30 11.06
N SER A 146 -17.73 11.11 10.39
CA SER A 146 -17.82 12.57 10.41
C SER A 146 -18.91 13.12 9.48
N ARG A 147 -19.56 12.26 8.67
CA ARG A 147 -20.54 12.66 7.64
C ARG A 147 -19.97 13.68 6.65
N LEU A 148 -18.69 13.54 6.33
CA LEU A 148 -17.97 14.37 5.35
C LEU A 148 -17.77 13.60 4.05
N SER A 149 -17.59 14.33 2.95
CA SER A 149 -17.04 13.73 1.73
C SER A 149 -15.59 13.28 1.96
N TYR A 150 -15.08 12.32 1.18
CA TYR A 150 -13.66 11.95 1.29
C TYR A 150 -12.75 13.15 1.05
N ARG A 151 -13.12 14.04 0.12
CA ARG A 151 -12.35 15.26 -0.17
C ARG A 151 -12.27 16.17 1.05
N ASP A 152 -13.40 16.46 1.69
CA ASP A 152 -13.41 17.39 2.82
C ASP A 152 -12.73 16.78 4.06
N PHE A 153 -12.86 15.46 4.27
CA PHE A 153 -12.17 14.77 5.35
C PHE A 153 -10.65 14.70 5.13
N ILE A 154 -10.19 14.36 3.91
CA ILE A 154 -8.76 14.37 3.56
C ILE A 154 -8.19 15.79 3.70
N ARG A 155 -8.93 16.81 3.26
CA ARG A 155 -8.50 18.21 3.42
C ARG A 155 -8.32 18.58 4.89
N ASP A 156 -9.28 18.23 5.74
CA ASP A 156 -9.16 18.44 7.19
C ASP A 156 -7.91 17.75 7.76
N LEU A 157 -7.59 16.52 7.34
CA LEU A 157 -6.36 15.85 7.77
C LEU A 157 -5.10 16.59 7.32
N VAL A 158 -5.04 17.10 6.08
CA VAL A 158 -3.88 17.86 5.61
C VAL A 158 -3.75 19.21 6.33
N ASP A 159 -4.86 19.92 6.55
CA ASP A 159 -4.86 21.16 7.32
C ASP A 159 -4.33 20.94 8.75
N ASN A 160 -4.41 19.70 9.25
CA ASN A 160 -3.90 19.28 10.56
C ASN A 160 -2.51 18.60 10.52
N GLY A 161 -1.86 18.53 9.37
CA GLY A 161 -0.46 18.13 9.23
C GLY A 161 -0.20 16.78 8.56
N LEU A 162 -1.20 16.16 7.92
CA LEU A 162 -0.99 14.98 7.07
C LEU A 162 -0.13 15.36 5.86
N GLY A 163 0.96 14.63 5.63
CA GLY A 163 1.86 14.88 4.50
C GLY A 163 1.63 13.96 3.31
N SER A 164 1.38 12.68 3.58
CA SER A 164 1.20 11.66 2.53
C SER A 164 0.34 10.49 3.06
N MET A 165 -0.14 9.61 2.17
CA MET A 165 -1.04 8.52 2.54
C MET A 165 -0.54 7.18 2.00
N PRO A 166 -0.56 6.11 2.81
CA PRO A 166 -0.27 4.76 2.34
C PRO A 166 -1.42 4.25 1.47
N GLY A 167 -1.11 3.55 0.39
CA GLY A 167 -2.05 2.86 -0.49
C GLY A 167 -2.45 1.47 -0.04
N THR A 168 -2.32 1.20 1.26
CA THR A 168 -2.70 -0.06 1.91
C THR A 168 -4.21 -0.31 1.84
N ALA A 169 -4.70 -1.36 2.50
CA ALA A 169 -6.11 -1.78 2.51
C ALA A 169 -6.72 -2.22 1.16
N ALA A 170 -5.97 -2.10 0.05
CA ALA A 170 -6.27 -2.71 -1.24
C ALA A 170 -6.23 -4.25 -1.17
N GLU A 171 -5.17 -4.80 -0.56
CA GLU A 171 -4.82 -6.24 -0.48
C GLU A 171 -4.79 -6.94 -1.85
N ILE A 172 -5.97 -7.17 -2.41
CA ILE A 172 -6.27 -7.70 -3.74
C ILE A 172 -7.49 -6.93 -4.24
N LEU A 173 -7.42 -6.32 -5.43
CA LEU A 173 -8.52 -5.54 -6.01
C LEU A 173 -9.54 -6.40 -6.78
N ASP A 174 -9.51 -7.72 -6.58
CA ASP A 174 -10.50 -8.68 -7.05
C ASP A 174 -11.56 -8.89 -5.96
N THR A 175 -12.80 -8.50 -6.26
CA THR A 175 -13.94 -8.58 -5.34
C THR A 175 -14.23 -9.99 -4.86
N GLU A 176 -14.13 -11.00 -5.73
CA GLU A 176 -14.43 -12.39 -5.39
C GLU A 176 -13.35 -12.99 -4.48
N VAL A 177 -12.09 -12.64 -4.71
CA VAL A 177 -11.00 -13.01 -3.80
C VAL A 177 -11.14 -12.29 -2.45
N ARG A 178 -11.49 -10.99 -2.45
CA ARG A 178 -11.71 -10.23 -1.20
C ARG A 178 -12.81 -10.84 -0.33
N LYS A 179 -13.92 -11.29 -0.92
CA LYS A 179 -15.03 -11.96 -0.20
C LYS A 179 -14.58 -13.24 0.52
N GLN A 180 -13.59 -13.95 -0.02
CA GLN A 180 -13.04 -15.15 0.61
C GLN A 180 -12.08 -14.85 1.77
N LEU A 181 -11.48 -13.65 1.77
CA LEU A 181 -10.38 -13.25 2.64
C LEU A 181 -10.78 -12.30 3.76
N THR A 182 -11.77 -11.43 3.49
CA THR A 182 -12.23 -10.35 4.37
C THR A 182 -13.75 -10.27 4.33
N ARG A 183 -14.36 -9.78 5.41
CA ARG A 183 -15.78 -9.41 5.46
C ARG A 183 -15.88 -7.93 5.79
N ASP A 184 -16.81 -7.22 5.16
CA ASP A 184 -17.19 -5.84 5.50
C ASP A 184 -16.09 -4.77 5.36
N LYS A 185 -15.13 -4.96 4.44
CA LYS A 185 -14.06 -3.98 4.15
C LYS A 185 -14.56 -3.05 3.05
N LEU A 186 -13.98 -1.84 2.93
CA LEU A 186 -14.32 -0.94 1.82
C LEU A 186 -14.23 -1.66 0.46
N THR A 187 -15.09 -1.30 -0.49
CA THR A 187 -15.09 -1.90 -1.83
C THR A 187 -13.89 -1.44 -2.66
N THR A 188 -13.61 -2.12 -3.77
CA THR A 188 -12.60 -1.65 -4.74
C THR A 188 -12.96 -0.24 -5.23
N ASP A 189 -14.22 0.03 -5.56
CA ASP A 189 -14.66 1.35 -6.03
C ASP A 189 -14.43 2.45 -4.99
N GLN A 190 -14.75 2.18 -3.71
CA GLN A 190 -14.49 3.11 -2.62
C GLN A 190 -12.99 3.37 -2.44
N TRP A 191 -12.17 2.32 -2.54
CA TRP A 191 -10.71 2.46 -2.51
C TRP A 191 -10.23 3.36 -3.66
N VAL A 192 -10.67 3.10 -4.89
CA VAL A 192 -10.31 3.89 -6.08
C VAL A 192 -10.76 5.34 -5.92
N GLU A 193 -11.97 5.58 -5.42
CA GLU A 193 -12.49 6.93 -5.17
C GLU A 193 -11.63 7.70 -4.16
N ILE A 194 -11.25 7.06 -3.04
CA ILE A 194 -10.41 7.67 -2.01
C ILE A 194 -9.02 8.00 -2.57
N ILE A 195 -8.37 7.06 -3.26
CA ILE A 195 -7.05 7.29 -3.86
C ILE A 195 -7.10 8.36 -4.92
N THR A 196 -8.13 8.35 -5.77
CA THR A 196 -8.32 9.38 -6.78
C THR A 196 -8.54 10.74 -6.13
N THR A 197 -9.26 10.80 -5.01
CA THR A 197 -9.50 12.04 -4.27
C THR A 197 -8.25 12.57 -3.62
N ALA A 198 -7.41 11.71 -3.04
CA ALA A 198 -6.14 12.10 -2.42
C ALA A 198 -5.09 12.62 -3.43
N THR A 199 -5.15 12.16 -4.68
CA THR A 199 -4.13 12.43 -5.71
C THR A 199 -4.49 13.56 -6.69
N ARG A 200 -5.70 14.14 -6.59
CA ARG A 200 -6.10 15.27 -7.44
C ARG A 200 -5.38 16.56 -7.04
N ARG A 201 -5.04 17.39 -8.03
CA ARG A 201 -4.32 18.67 -7.85
C ARG A 201 -5.08 19.75 -7.07
N ASP A 202 -6.40 19.65 -6.97
CA ASP A 202 -7.27 20.53 -6.18
C ASP A 202 -7.53 19.99 -4.75
N SER A 203 -7.03 18.80 -4.46
CA SER A 203 -6.90 18.24 -3.13
C SER A 203 -5.49 18.57 -2.62
N PRO A 204 -5.29 18.79 -1.31
CA PRO A 204 -3.93 18.95 -0.81
C PRO A 204 -3.08 17.74 -1.24
N HIS A 205 -1.96 18.04 -1.89
CA HIS A 205 -1.09 17.04 -2.50
C HIS A 205 -0.59 16.06 -1.46
N ILE A 206 -1.07 14.83 -1.55
CA ILE A 206 -0.65 13.71 -0.74
C ILE A 206 0.09 12.76 -1.69
N ASP A 207 1.39 12.60 -1.45
CA ASP A 207 2.17 11.56 -2.10
C ASP A 207 1.59 10.19 -1.71
N HIS A 208 1.39 9.33 -2.71
CA HIS A 208 0.68 8.07 -2.49
C HIS A 208 1.53 6.85 -2.83
N HIS A 209 1.70 5.96 -1.86
CA HIS A 209 2.50 4.73 -1.97
C HIS A 209 1.60 3.51 -2.26
N VAL A 210 1.63 2.94 -3.46
CA VAL A 210 0.70 1.85 -3.86
C VAL A 210 1.08 0.49 -3.24
N TRP A 211 0.08 -0.28 -2.78
CA TRP A 211 0.19 -1.64 -2.17
C TRP A 211 -0.40 -2.73 -3.13
N PRO A 212 -0.28 -4.03 -2.82
CA PRO A 212 0.40 -5.09 -3.54
C PRO A 212 -0.46 -5.75 -4.65
N TYR A 213 0.23 -6.47 -5.53
CA TYR A 213 -0.40 -7.31 -6.52
C TYR A 213 -0.28 -8.79 -6.09
N ARG A 214 -1.39 -9.53 -6.12
CA ARG A 214 -1.37 -11.00 -6.15
C ARG A 214 -2.20 -11.47 -7.34
N TRP A 215 -1.56 -12.02 -8.35
CA TRP A 215 -2.24 -12.89 -9.30
C TRP A 215 -2.42 -14.28 -8.67
N PRO A 216 -3.64 -14.82 -8.54
CA PRO A 216 -3.83 -16.20 -8.13
C PRO A 216 -3.44 -17.16 -9.25
N ARG A 217 -2.80 -18.27 -8.87
CA ARG A 217 -2.55 -19.47 -9.68
C ARG A 217 -3.72 -19.79 -10.65
N ALA A 218 -3.37 -19.84 -11.94
CA ALA A 218 -3.84 -20.81 -12.94
C ALA A 218 -5.02 -20.52 -13.91
N LEU A 219 -6.03 -19.67 -13.66
CA LEU A 219 -7.35 -19.88 -14.31
C LEU A 219 -8.21 -18.62 -14.56
N GLY A 220 -7.81 -17.66 -15.40
CA GLY A 220 -8.73 -16.64 -15.93
C GLY A 220 -9.39 -15.68 -14.91
N GLY A 221 -8.60 -15.06 -14.04
CA GLY A 221 -9.04 -13.99 -13.14
C GLY A 221 -8.79 -12.60 -13.72
N THR A 222 -9.50 -11.60 -13.19
CA THR A 222 -9.82 -10.31 -13.83
C THR A 222 -8.78 -9.21 -13.58
N TYR A 223 -8.44 -8.46 -14.63
CA TYR A 223 -7.96 -7.08 -14.71
C TYR A 223 -7.56 -6.40 -13.39
N CYS A 224 -6.28 -6.07 -13.26
CA CYS A 224 -5.83 -5.11 -12.26
C CYS A 224 -6.20 -3.70 -12.73
N PRO A 225 -7.00 -2.93 -11.98
CA PRO A 225 -7.27 -1.55 -12.36
C PRO A 225 -6.09 -0.64 -12.07
N ALA A 226 -5.01 -1.06 -11.40
CA ALA A 226 -3.90 -0.18 -11.01
C ALA A 226 -3.21 0.53 -12.19
N PRO A 227 -2.92 -0.12 -13.34
CA PRO A 227 -2.49 0.59 -14.55
C PRO A 227 -3.53 1.60 -15.04
N ALA A 228 -4.82 1.26 -15.09
CA ALA A 228 -5.89 2.20 -15.45
C ALA A 228 -6.05 3.38 -14.46
N ILE A 229 -5.88 3.13 -13.18
CA ILE A 229 -5.97 4.15 -12.13
C ILE A 229 -4.73 5.06 -12.25
N SER A 230 -3.52 4.50 -12.33
CA SER A 230 -2.30 5.29 -12.55
C SER A 230 -2.35 6.15 -13.83
N ARG A 231 -3.04 5.67 -14.87
CA ARG A 231 -3.29 6.44 -16.10
C ARG A 231 -4.18 7.67 -15.90
N SER A 232 -5.05 7.63 -14.89
CA SER A 232 -6.03 8.69 -14.61
C SER A 232 -5.63 9.61 -13.46
N VAL A 233 -4.57 9.28 -12.70
CA VAL A 233 -4.10 10.10 -11.57
C VAL A 233 -2.58 10.26 -11.53
N ARG A 234 -2.11 11.51 -11.38
CA ARG A 234 -0.68 11.88 -11.34
C ARG A 234 -0.13 12.06 -9.92
N GLY A 235 -0.55 11.24 -8.95
CA GLY A 235 -0.16 11.40 -7.54
C GLY A 235 0.47 10.16 -6.88
N PHE A 236 0.72 9.09 -7.64
CA PHE A 236 1.45 7.94 -7.13
C PHE A 236 2.95 8.19 -7.20
N THR A 237 3.64 8.05 -6.07
CA THR A 237 5.10 8.16 -6.01
C THR A 237 5.78 6.82 -6.23
N GLU A 238 5.17 5.73 -5.74
CA GLU A 238 5.76 4.39 -5.84
C GLU A 238 4.73 3.26 -5.91
N PHE A 239 5.19 2.10 -6.38
CA PHE A 239 4.51 0.82 -6.26
C PHE A 239 5.31 -0.13 -5.36
N VAL A 240 4.65 -0.67 -4.34
CA VAL A 240 5.21 -1.59 -3.35
C VAL A 240 4.60 -2.98 -3.53
N PRO A 241 5.30 -3.94 -4.15
CA PRO A 241 4.91 -5.34 -4.18
C PRO A 241 5.20 -6.03 -2.85
N LEU A 242 4.20 -6.70 -2.25
CA LEU A 242 4.39 -7.41 -0.99
C LEU A 242 4.00 -8.87 -1.06
N GLY A 243 4.88 -9.66 -0.44
CA GLY A 243 4.69 -11.08 -0.27
C GLY A 243 3.58 -11.36 0.74
N PHE A 244 2.87 -12.45 0.52
CA PHE A 244 1.91 -12.93 1.50
C PHE A 244 2.65 -13.53 2.70
N VAL A 245 2.47 -12.91 3.86
CA VAL A 245 2.97 -13.43 5.14
C VAL A 245 2.09 -14.58 5.61
N HIS A 246 2.49 -15.81 5.29
CA HIS A 246 1.65 -17.01 5.46
C HIS A 246 1.63 -17.58 6.89
N TYR A 247 2.60 -17.23 7.73
CA TYR A 247 2.70 -17.72 9.11
C TYR A 247 1.86 -16.89 10.09
N LYS A 248 1.43 -17.51 11.19
CA LYS A 248 0.64 -16.87 12.27
C LYS A 248 -0.62 -16.15 11.80
N THR A 249 -1.20 -16.60 10.70
CA THR A 249 -2.48 -16.11 10.17
C THR A 249 -3.59 -17.11 10.50
N PRO A 250 -4.87 -16.69 10.58
CA PRO A 250 -6.01 -17.60 10.75
C PRO A 250 -6.13 -18.69 9.68
N CYS A 251 -5.44 -18.52 8.56
CA CYS A 251 -5.44 -19.45 7.45
C CYS A 251 -4.18 -20.30 7.32
N SER A 252 -3.22 -20.14 8.24
CA SER A 252 -2.01 -20.94 8.25
C SER A 252 -2.37 -22.42 8.43
N GLY A 253 -1.70 -23.31 7.68
CA GLY A 253 -1.96 -24.75 7.73
C GLY A 253 -3.26 -25.23 7.08
N THR A 254 -4.06 -24.34 6.46
CA THR A 254 -5.26 -24.76 5.71
C THR A 254 -4.89 -25.41 4.37
N ARG A 255 -5.50 -26.56 4.06
CA ARG A 255 -5.24 -27.32 2.83
C ARG A 255 -5.55 -26.45 1.59
N GLY A 256 -4.63 -26.42 0.63
CA GLY A 256 -4.77 -25.64 -0.61
C GLY A 256 -4.27 -24.19 -0.51
N ARG A 257 -3.71 -23.77 0.63
CA ARG A 257 -3.15 -22.42 0.78
C ARG A 257 -1.69 -22.34 0.34
N SER A 258 -1.30 -21.17 -0.17
CA SER A 258 0.08 -20.91 -0.61
C SER A 258 1.06 -20.98 0.58
N PRO A 259 2.25 -21.58 0.40
CA PRO A 259 3.30 -21.66 1.41
C PRO A 259 4.07 -20.33 1.59
N GLY A 260 3.48 -19.20 1.18
CA GLY A 260 4.17 -17.92 1.06
C GLY A 260 4.72 -17.68 -0.35
N THR A 261 5.23 -16.47 -0.54
CA THR A 261 5.84 -16.03 -1.80
C THR A 261 7.31 -16.46 -1.85
N THR A 262 7.71 -17.09 -2.94
CA THR A 262 9.10 -17.49 -3.21
C THR A 262 9.93 -16.30 -3.71
N ARG A 263 11.26 -16.41 -3.59
CA ARG A 263 12.19 -15.41 -4.15
C ARG A 263 11.95 -15.14 -5.64
N LEU A 264 11.70 -16.18 -6.42
CA LEU A 264 11.45 -16.04 -7.86
C LEU A 264 10.11 -15.35 -8.14
N GLU A 265 9.07 -15.61 -7.35
CA GLU A 265 7.80 -14.86 -7.47
C GLU A 265 7.98 -13.38 -7.13
N HIS A 266 8.81 -13.05 -6.13
CA HIS A 266 9.18 -11.65 -5.86
C HIS A 266 9.93 -11.00 -7.03
N ILE A 267 10.94 -11.67 -7.59
CA ILE A 267 11.70 -11.14 -8.74
C ILE A 267 10.78 -10.90 -9.95
N ARG A 268 9.93 -11.88 -10.28
CA ARG A 268 8.95 -11.75 -11.38
C ARG A 268 7.99 -10.59 -11.11
N MET A 269 7.50 -10.45 -9.88
CA MET A 269 6.62 -9.36 -9.51
C MET A 269 7.25 -7.99 -9.78
N HIS A 270 8.49 -7.77 -9.32
CA HIS A 270 9.17 -6.50 -9.53
C HIS A 270 9.45 -6.24 -11.01
N ALA A 271 9.91 -7.26 -11.75
CA ALA A 271 10.22 -7.13 -13.16
C ALA A 271 8.95 -6.80 -13.98
N VAL A 272 7.87 -7.54 -13.79
CA VAL A 272 6.60 -7.28 -14.50
C VAL A 272 6.01 -5.95 -14.08
N ALA A 273 6.03 -5.59 -12.79
CA ALA A 273 5.54 -4.30 -12.33
C ALA A 273 6.30 -3.13 -12.97
N ARG A 274 7.63 -3.22 -13.06
CA ARG A 274 8.46 -2.20 -13.73
C ARG A 274 8.05 -2.00 -15.18
N LEU A 275 7.84 -3.09 -15.94
CA LEU A 275 7.45 -2.99 -17.35
C LEU A 275 6.00 -2.49 -17.51
N MET A 276 5.07 -2.95 -16.68
CA MET A 276 3.65 -2.57 -16.75
C MET A 276 3.38 -1.13 -16.32
N LEU A 277 4.20 -0.58 -15.42
CA LEU A 277 4.07 0.77 -14.88
C LEU A 277 5.06 1.76 -15.50
N ASP A 278 5.79 1.34 -16.54
CA ASP A 278 6.68 2.24 -17.28
C ASP A 278 5.91 3.45 -17.81
N GLY A 279 6.49 4.65 -17.65
CA GLY A 279 5.82 5.91 -17.97
C GLY A 279 4.79 6.41 -16.95
N TRP A 280 4.36 5.57 -16.00
CA TRP A 280 3.28 5.88 -15.05
C TRP A 280 3.73 6.03 -13.60
N ILE A 281 4.56 5.11 -13.11
CA ILE A 281 5.11 5.15 -11.74
C ILE A 281 6.61 4.87 -11.83
N ASP A 282 7.42 5.83 -11.38
CA ASP A 282 8.88 5.72 -11.52
C ASP A 282 9.51 4.83 -10.45
N ASN A 283 8.96 4.78 -9.24
CA ASN A 283 9.57 4.03 -8.14
C ASN A 283 8.86 2.69 -7.93
N ILE A 284 9.61 1.58 -7.97
CA ILE A 284 9.15 0.27 -7.54
C ILE A 284 9.92 -0.09 -6.27
N GLN A 285 9.27 0.00 -5.12
CA GLN A 285 9.93 -0.16 -3.82
C GLN A 285 10.16 -1.64 -3.49
N ALA A 286 11.36 -1.95 -3.01
CA ALA A 286 11.62 -3.23 -2.35
C ALA A 286 11.53 -3.01 -0.83
N PRO A 287 10.49 -3.50 -0.13
CA PRO A 287 10.42 -3.38 1.33
C PRO A 287 11.57 -4.16 1.96
N GLY A 288 12.40 -3.45 2.73
CA GLY A 288 13.54 -4.00 3.47
C GLY A 288 13.17 -4.73 4.75
#